data_AF-A0A9W9YFG9-F1
#
_entry.id   AF-A0A9W9YFG9-F1
#
_cell.length_a   1.000
_cell.length_b   1.000
_cell.length_c   1.000
_cell.angle_alpha   90.00
_cell.angle_beta   90.00
_cell.angle_gamma   90.00
#
_symmetry.space_group_name_H-M   'P 1'
#
loop_
_entity.id
_entity.type
_entity.pdbx_description
1 polymer ?
#
loop_
_entity_poly.entity_id
_entity_poly.type
_entity_poly.pdbx_seq_one_letter_code
_entity_poly.pdbx_strand_id
1 'polypeptide(L)'
;MSELKDLRNVCDLLSTLEMAIGFLSTAGGSPEMKINDYFKSVLLLSDGSTNLKSKKARQSCSLSHILDLWSALAVERVNLLLKNENPDPFDKVPDIFKTEMPCKIITRFSEALKKVNVELF
;
A
#
# COMPACT_ATOMS: atom_id res chain seq x y z
N MET A 1 -1.65 -16.97 -12.92
CA MET A 1 -3.11 -16.70 -12.80
C MET A 1 -3.52 -16.17 -11.41
N SER A 2 -2.90 -16.65 -10.31
CA SER A 2 -3.12 -16.14 -8.95
C SER A 2 -2.54 -14.72 -8.75
N GLU A 3 -1.30 -14.49 -9.16
CA GLU A 3 -0.57 -13.23 -8.88
C GLU A 3 -1.22 -11.99 -9.52
N LEU A 4 -1.70 -12.08 -10.77
CA LEU A 4 -2.48 -11.01 -11.40
C LEU A 4 -3.83 -10.75 -10.73
N LYS A 5 -4.42 -11.76 -10.09
CA LYS A 5 -5.65 -11.58 -9.31
C LYS A 5 -5.32 -10.88 -7.98
N ASP A 6 -4.20 -11.22 -7.36
CA ASP A 6 -3.73 -10.61 -6.12
C ASP A 6 -3.31 -9.15 -6.33
N LEU A 7 -2.57 -8.84 -7.40
CA LEU A 7 -2.19 -7.48 -7.77
C LEU A 7 -3.42 -6.59 -7.97
N ARG A 8 -4.44 -7.07 -8.71
CA ARG A 8 -5.70 -6.33 -8.88
C ARG A 8 -6.40 -6.07 -7.54
N ASN A 9 -6.48 -7.08 -6.68
CA ASN A 9 -7.09 -6.92 -5.35
C ASN A 9 -6.35 -5.85 -4.52
N VAL A 10 -5.02 -5.85 -4.54
CA VAL A 10 -4.18 -4.87 -3.83
C VAL A 10 -4.38 -3.46 -4.42
N CYS A 11 -4.38 -3.30 -5.74
CA CYS A 11 -4.59 -2.01 -6.40
C CYS A 11 -5.98 -1.41 -6.11
N ASP A 12 -7.04 -2.23 -6.17
CA ASP A 12 -8.38 -1.75 -5.87
C ASP A 12 -8.50 -1.31 -4.40
N LEU A 13 -7.88 -2.07 -3.49
CA LEU A 13 -7.88 -1.73 -2.08
C LEU A 13 -7.09 -0.45 -1.79
N LEU A 14 -5.90 -0.29 -2.40
CA LEU A 14 -5.14 0.96 -2.33
C LEU A 14 -5.96 2.15 -2.80
N SER A 15 -6.66 2.03 -3.93
CA SER A 15 -7.52 3.10 -4.45
C SER A 15 -8.66 3.46 -3.49
N THR A 16 -9.24 2.45 -2.83
CA THR A 16 -10.29 2.65 -1.81
C THR A 16 -9.73 3.37 -0.57
N LEU A 17 -8.52 3.00 -0.14
CA LEU A 17 -7.85 3.64 0.99
C LEU A 17 -7.45 5.08 0.66
N GLU A 18 -6.89 5.36 -0.52
CA GLU A 18 -6.54 6.71 -0.97
C GLU A 18 -7.76 7.63 -0.95
N MET A 19 -8.89 7.16 -1.48
CA MET A 19 -10.16 7.88 -1.43
C MET A 19 -10.55 8.18 0.02
N ALA A 20 -10.55 7.16 0.89
CA ALA A 20 -10.93 7.31 2.29
C ALA A 20 -10.00 8.27 3.06
N ILE A 21 -8.69 8.19 2.81
CA ILE A 21 -7.69 9.14 3.36
C ILE A 21 -8.03 10.57 2.92
N GLY A 22 -8.42 10.77 1.66
CA GLY A 22 -8.88 12.07 1.16
C GLY A 22 -10.10 12.60 1.92
N PHE A 23 -11.11 11.75 2.19
CA PHE A 23 -12.26 12.13 3.01
C PHE A 23 -11.87 12.41 4.46
N LEU A 24 -11.04 11.57 5.08
CA LEU A 24 -10.58 11.77 6.46
C LEU A 24 -9.80 13.06 6.62
N SER A 25 -9.04 13.45 5.60
CA SER A 25 -8.25 14.70 5.59
C SER A 25 -9.13 15.96 5.63
N THR A 26 -10.42 15.85 5.31
CA THR A 26 -11.35 16.99 5.25
C THR A 26 -12.47 16.90 6.29
N ALA A 27 -13.08 15.72 6.45
CA ALA A 27 -14.22 15.49 7.35
C ALA A 27 -13.80 14.95 8.72
N GLY A 28 -12.57 14.46 8.87
CA GLY A 28 -12.12 13.78 10.06
C GLY A 28 -12.81 12.42 10.27
N GLY A 29 -12.62 11.86 11.46
CA GLY A 29 -13.18 10.56 11.85
C GLY A 29 -12.70 10.15 13.23
N SER A 30 -13.34 9.14 13.83
CA SER A 30 -12.89 8.60 15.11
C SER A 30 -11.72 7.63 14.88
N PRO A 31 -10.53 7.85 15.47
CA PRO A 31 -9.37 6.97 15.28
C PRO A 31 -9.64 5.49 15.58
N GLU A 32 -10.54 5.22 16.53
CA GLU A 32 -10.92 3.87 16.97
C GLU A 32 -11.94 3.18 16.05
N MET A 33 -12.60 3.95 15.16
CA MET A 33 -13.57 3.40 14.23
C MET A 33 -12.89 2.40 13.30
N LYS A 34 -13.54 1.26 13.04
CA LYS A 34 -13.00 0.29 12.08
C LYS A 34 -13.06 0.87 10.67
N ILE A 35 -11.99 0.63 9.89
CA ILE A 35 -11.92 1.09 8.49
C ILE A 35 -13.13 0.57 7.70
N ASN A 36 -13.52 -0.69 7.92
CA ASN A 36 -14.67 -1.30 7.27
C ASN A 36 -15.99 -0.63 7.66
N ASP A 37 -16.13 -0.17 8.90
CA ASP A 37 -17.34 0.54 9.33
C ASP A 37 -17.38 1.91 8.69
N TYR A 38 -16.25 2.63 8.64
CA TYR A 38 -16.15 3.92 7.97
C TYR A 38 -16.53 3.83 6.49
N PHE A 39 -16.07 2.79 5.78
CA PHE A 39 -16.46 2.54 4.40
C PHE A 39 -17.96 2.37 4.22
N LYS A 40 -18.61 1.62 5.12
CA LYS A 40 -20.04 1.30 4.99
C LYS A 40 -20.97 2.39 5.49
N SER A 41 -20.67 2.99 6.64
CA SER A 41 -21.59 3.89 7.33
C SER A 41 -21.33 5.36 7.05
N VAL A 42 -20.09 5.73 6.67
CA VAL A 42 -19.73 7.12 6.36
C VAL A 42 -19.60 7.31 4.85
N LEU A 43 -18.81 6.46 4.18
CA LEU A 43 -18.62 6.56 2.72
C LEU A 43 -19.73 5.85 1.92
N LEU A 44 -20.64 5.14 2.59
CA LEU A 44 -21.78 4.44 1.97
C LEU A 44 -21.37 3.48 0.83
N LEU A 45 -20.18 2.87 0.95
CA LEU A 45 -19.65 1.90 0.01
C LEU A 45 -20.40 0.57 0.15
N SER A 46 -20.85 0.02 -0.98
CA SER A 46 -21.52 -1.29 -1.03
C SER A 46 -20.55 -2.42 -0.66
N ASP A 47 -21.06 -3.53 -0.13
CA ASP A 47 -20.24 -4.68 0.32
C ASP A 47 -19.30 -5.24 -0.75
N GLY A 48 -19.64 -5.11 -2.04
CA GLY A 48 -18.82 -5.52 -3.18
C GLY A 48 -17.71 -4.53 -3.57
N SER A 49 -17.77 -3.28 -3.10
CA SER A 49 -16.81 -2.22 -3.43
C SER A 49 -15.62 -2.15 -2.45
N THR A 50 -15.73 -2.82 -1.30
CA THR A 50 -14.65 -2.89 -0.31
C THR A 50 -13.83 -4.16 -0.51
N ASN A 51 -12.76 -4.07 -1.30
CA ASN A 51 -11.87 -5.21 -1.64
C ASN A 51 -11.06 -5.78 -0.46
N LEU A 52 -11.39 -5.41 0.79
CA LEU A 52 -10.81 -5.96 2.00
C LEU A 52 -11.29 -7.42 2.23
N LYS A 53 -10.95 -8.36 1.35
CA LYS A 53 -11.52 -9.72 1.35
C LYS A 53 -11.17 -10.53 2.60
N SER A 54 -10.08 -10.19 3.29
CA SER A 54 -9.70 -10.83 4.55
C SER A 54 -10.60 -10.37 5.69
N LYS A 55 -11.41 -11.30 6.22
CA LYS A 55 -12.21 -11.10 7.43
C LYS A 55 -11.36 -10.64 8.61
N LYS A 56 -10.11 -11.10 8.70
CA LYS A 56 -9.16 -10.71 9.75
C LYS A 56 -8.75 -9.25 9.62
N ALA A 57 -8.39 -8.80 8.41
CA ALA A 57 -8.05 -7.39 8.16
C ALA A 57 -9.24 -6.44 8.43
N ARG A 58 -10.46 -6.86 8.09
CA ARG A 58 -11.70 -6.07 8.36
C ARG A 58 -11.94 -5.84 9.84
N GLN A 59 -11.54 -6.79 10.68
CA GLN A 59 -11.80 -6.77 12.11
C GLN A 59 -10.66 -6.11 12.91
N SER A 60 -9.42 -6.15 12.39
CA SER A 60 -8.24 -5.65 13.11
C SER A 60 -8.00 -4.15 12.90
N CYS A 61 -8.16 -3.62 11.69
CA CYS A 61 -7.69 -2.26 11.38
C CYS A 61 -8.72 -1.16 11.69
N SER A 62 -8.32 -0.19 12.51
CA SER A 62 -9.03 1.05 12.79
C SER A 62 -8.48 2.22 11.94
N LEU A 63 -9.20 3.35 11.94
CA LEU A 63 -8.80 4.55 11.19
C LEU A 63 -7.44 5.10 11.61
N SER A 64 -7.04 4.91 12.87
CA SER A 64 -5.68 5.24 13.36
C SER A 64 -4.56 4.55 12.57
N HIS A 65 -4.83 3.42 11.94
CA HIS A 65 -3.85 2.61 11.19
C HIS A 65 -4.00 2.76 9.66
N ILE A 66 -4.83 3.69 9.17
CA ILE A 66 -5.16 3.74 7.74
C ILE A 66 -3.95 4.06 6.87
N LEU A 67 -3.04 4.91 7.34
CA LEU A 67 -1.80 5.26 6.64
C LEU A 67 -0.80 4.10 6.65
N ASP A 68 -0.66 3.43 7.79
CA ASP A 68 0.20 2.25 7.92
C ASP A 68 -0.26 1.13 6.98
N LEU A 69 -1.57 0.89 6.92
CA LEU A 69 -2.17 -0.10 6.04
C LEU A 69 -1.96 0.27 4.56
N TRP A 70 -2.17 1.54 4.20
CA TRP A 70 -1.91 2.00 2.84
C TRP A 70 -0.44 1.81 2.46
N SER A 71 0.50 2.17 3.35
CA SER A 71 1.94 2.00 3.12
C SER A 71 2.32 0.54 2.92
N ALA A 72 1.86 -0.35 3.81
CA ALA A 72 2.13 -1.79 3.70
C ALA A 72 1.59 -2.39 2.39
N LEU A 73 0.41 -1.96 1.94
CA LEU A 73 -0.16 -2.41 0.66
C LEU A 73 0.58 -1.81 -0.54
N ALA A 74 1.09 -0.59 -0.44
CA ALA A 74 1.86 0.03 -1.51
C ALA A 74 3.19 -0.71 -1.74
N VAL A 75 3.85 -1.14 -0.65
CA VAL A 75 5.02 -2.01 -0.71
C VAL A 75 4.65 -3.36 -1.33
N GLU A 76 3.55 -3.99 -0.89
CA GLU A 76 3.12 -5.27 -1.46
C GLU A 76 2.78 -5.18 -2.95
N ARG A 77 2.17 -4.06 -3.40
CA ARG A 77 1.94 -3.81 -4.84
C ARG A 77 3.24 -3.83 -5.62
N VAL A 78 4.27 -3.14 -5.13
CA VAL A 78 5.60 -3.10 -5.78
C VAL A 78 6.24 -4.49 -5.79
N ASN A 79 6.17 -5.24 -4.68
CA ASN A 79 6.66 -6.62 -4.61
C ASN A 79 5.98 -7.53 -5.63
N LEU A 80 4.67 -7.39 -5.83
CA LEU A 80 3.92 -8.14 -6.84
C LEU A 80 4.32 -7.72 -8.27
N LEU A 81 4.53 -6.44 -8.53
CA LEU A 81 4.98 -5.95 -9.84
C LEU A 81 6.39 -6.46 -10.18
N LEU A 82 7.32 -6.44 -9.21
CA LEU A 82 8.68 -6.97 -9.37
C LEU A 82 8.69 -8.47 -9.71
N LYS A 83 7.71 -9.25 -9.24
CA LYS A 83 7.58 -10.68 -9.55
C LYS A 83 7.02 -10.97 -10.94
N ASN A 84 6.21 -10.06 -11.50
CA ASN A 84 5.49 -10.28 -12.76
C ASN A 84 6.20 -9.70 -14.00
N GLU A 85 7.41 -9.14 -13.84
CA GLU A 85 8.28 -8.52 -14.88
C GLU A 85 7.67 -7.37 -15.71
N ASN A 86 6.36 -7.10 -15.61
CA ASN A 86 5.65 -6.05 -16.33
C ASN A 86 4.33 -5.69 -15.61
N PRO A 87 3.92 -4.41 -15.47
CA PRO A 87 4.60 -3.14 -15.83
C PRO A 87 5.64 -2.66 -14.81
N ASP A 88 6.39 -1.60 -15.17
CA ASP A 88 7.38 -0.92 -14.33
C ASP A 88 6.80 -0.59 -12.93
N PRO A 89 7.35 -1.14 -11.84
CA PRO A 89 6.86 -0.88 -10.48
C PRO A 89 6.99 0.58 -10.03
N PHE A 90 7.83 1.36 -10.72
CA PHE A 90 8.11 2.76 -10.42
C PHE A 90 7.59 3.70 -11.52
N ASP A 91 6.62 3.28 -12.33
CA ASP A 91 6.02 4.06 -13.43
C ASP A 91 5.65 5.51 -13.05
N LYS A 92 5.17 5.72 -11.83
CA LYS A 92 4.80 7.04 -11.27
C LYS A 92 5.96 7.86 -10.71
N VAL A 93 7.16 7.28 -10.60
CA VAL A 93 8.36 7.97 -10.10
C VAL A 93 9.04 8.70 -11.27
N PRO A 94 9.40 9.99 -11.12
CA PRO A 94 10.14 10.70 -12.15
C PRO A 94 11.48 10.03 -12.50
N ASP A 95 11.85 10.01 -13.78
CA ASP A 95 13.07 9.33 -14.27
C ASP A 95 14.37 9.84 -13.64
N ILE A 96 14.37 11.09 -13.15
CA ILE A 96 15.52 11.66 -12.43
C ILE A 96 15.87 10.87 -11.15
N PHE A 97 14.92 10.11 -10.59
CA PHE A 97 15.15 9.24 -9.43
C PHE A 97 15.41 7.78 -9.81
N LYS A 98 15.30 7.44 -11.10
CA LYS A 98 15.56 6.09 -11.65
C LYS A 98 16.95 5.95 -12.25
N THR A 99 17.83 6.93 -12.04
CA THR A 99 19.20 6.90 -12.54
C THR A 99 20.00 5.81 -11.84
N GLU A 100 20.83 5.09 -12.62
CA GLU A 100 21.71 4.08 -12.05
C GLU A 100 22.67 4.70 -11.03
N MET A 101 22.79 4.06 -9.86
CA MET A 101 23.71 4.51 -8.83
C MET A 101 25.16 4.29 -9.29
N PRO A 102 26.07 5.25 -9.09
CA PRO A 102 27.49 5.03 -9.38
C PRO A 102 28.06 3.83 -8.60
N CYS A 103 28.92 3.03 -9.23
CA CYS A 103 29.46 1.80 -8.62
C CYS A 103 30.04 2.00 -7.21
N LYS A 104 30.74 3.11 -6.98
CA LYS A 104 31.31 3.46 -5.67
C LYS A 104 30.24 3.62 -4.58
N ILE A 105 29.07 4.15 -4.94
CA ILE A 105 27.94 4.32 -4.02
C ILE A 105 27.27 2.96 -3.78
N ILE A 106 27.07 2.15 -4.83
CA ILE A 106 26.51 0.79 -4.71
C ILE A 106 27.30 -0.05 -3.71
N THR A 107 28.63 -0.07 -3.80
CA THR A 107 29.47 -0.86 -2.88
C THR A 107 29.24 -0.44 -1.43
N ARG A 108 29.35 0.86 -1.13
CA ARG A 108 29.17 1.40 0.24
C ARG A 108 27.74 1.16 0.75
N PHE A 109 26.74 1.33 -0.11
CA PHE A 109 25.34 1.13 0.22
C PHE A 109 25.04 -0.34 0.55
N SER A 110 25.56 -1.28 -0.26
CA SER A 110 25.39 -2.72 -0.03
C SER A 110 26.05 -3.20 1.26
N GLU A 111 27.20 -2.65 1.63
CA GLU A 111 27.85 -2.91 2.91
C GLU A 111 27.04 -2.38 4.10
N ALA A 112 26.39 -1.23 3.94
CA ALA A 112 25.53 -0.66 4.97
C ALA A 112 24.24 -1.49 5.13
N LEU A 113 23.60 -1.88 4.03
CA LEU A 113 22.36 -2.67 4.05
C LEU A 113 22.51 -4.00 4.80
N LYS A 114 23.68 -4.65 4.74
CA LYS A 114 23.95 -5.89 5.49
C LYS A 114 23.83 -5.73 7.01
N LYS A 115 23.92 -4.50 7.52
CA LYS A 115 23.83 -4.18 8.95
C LYS A 115 22.44 -3.72 9.37
N VAL A 116 21.50 -3.65 8.43
CA VAL A 116 20.17 -3.10 8.62
C VAL A 116 19.13 -4.18 8.39
N ASN A 117 18.14 -4.26 9.27
CA ASN A 117 16.96 -5.07 8.98
C ASN A 117 16.04 -4.28 8.05
N VAL A 118 16.03 -4.65 6.78
CA VAL A 118 15.25 -3.96 5.73
C VAL A 118 13.74 -4.17 5.90
N GLU A 119 13.30 -5.17 6.67
CA GLU A 119 11.87 -5.41 6.97
C GLU A 119 11.30 -4.42 8.00
N LEU A 120 12.13 -3.60 8.64
CA LEU A 120 11.73 -2.57 9.60
C LEU A 120 11.63 -1.16 8.98
N PHE A 121 11.94 -1.01 7.69
CA PHE A 121 11.87 0.24 6.93
C PHE A 121 10.71 0.18 5.93
#